data_AF-R8Z0I1-F1
#
_entry.id   AF-R8Z0I1-F1
#
_cell.length_a   1.000
_cell.length_b   1.000
_cell.length_c   1.000
_cell.angle_alpha   90.00
_cell.angle_beta   90.00
_cell.angle_gamma   90.00
#
_symmetry.space_group_name_H-M   'P 1'
#
loop_
_entity.id
_entity.type
_entity.pdbx_description
1 polymer ?
#
loop_
_entity_poly.entity_id
_entity_poly.type
_entity_poly.pdbx_seq_one_letter_code
_entity_poly.pdbx_strand_id
1 'polypeptide(L)'
;MNFKNLIILFLMTSFLGCSRDYKIGPHELPVAYVGKSYSQFIKITGGKVSEQHFGLTSNIPENQGFQITPVDDIDGYNHIKIEGIPKYKGKYKIIINTYFYGRGDNKLTKTYEFVVKE
;
A
#
# COMPACT_ATOMS: atom_id res chain seq x y z
N MET A 1 34.84 14.89 -29.68
CA MET A 1 33.35 15.01 -29.69
C MET A 1 33.01 16.49 -29.76
N ASN A 2 32.39 16.97 -30.84
CA ASN A 2 32.11 18.41 -31.02
C ASN A 2 31.04 18.88 -30.03
N PHE A 3 31.17 20.11 -29.50
CA PHE A 3 30.29 20.71 -28.49
C PHE A 3 28.79 20.61 -28.87
N LYS A 4 28.47 20.66 -30.17
CA LYS A 4 27.12 20.45 -30.71
C LYS A 4 26.54 19.06 -30.42
N ASN A 5 27.36 18.00 -30.42
CA ASN A 5 26.90 16.63 -30.13
C ASN A 5 26.65 16.42 -28.64
N LEU A 6 27.28 17.22 -27.77
CA LEU A 6 27.11 17.17 -26.32
C LEU A 6 25.76 17.78 -25.89
N ILE A 7 25.32 18.85 -26.57
CA ILE A 7 24.03 19.49 -26.37
C ILE A 7 22.87 18.56 -26.76
N ILE A 8 23.00 17.85 -27.88
CA ILE A 8 21.97 16.90 -28.36
C ILE A 8 21.81 15.72 -27.39
N LEU A 9 22.91 15.24 -26.79
CA LEU A 9 22.87 14.16 -25.80
C LEU A 9 22.23 14.61 -24.46
N PHE A 10 22.45 15.86 -24.05
CA PHE A 10 21.86 16.43 -22.83
C PHE A 10 20.34 16.72 -22.97
N LEU A 11 19.87 17.04 -24.18
CA LEU A 11 18.44 17.21 -24.48
C LEU A 11 17.67 15.89 -24.58
N MET A 12 18.33 14.77 -24.90
CA MET A 12 17.69 13.45 -24.98
C MET A 12 17.47 12.81 -23.60
N THR A 13 18.29 13.12 -22.60
CA THR A 13 18.17 12.52 -21.25
C THR A 13 17.18 13.23 -20.33
N SER A 14 16.78 14.46 -20.64
CA SER A 14 15.85 15.26 -19.83
C SER A 14 14.37 14.87 -20.01
N PHE A 15 14.03 14.07 -21.03
CA PHE A 15 12.67 13.58 -21.29
C PHE A 15 12.39 12.17 -20.75
N LEU A 16 13.32 11.55 -20.03
CA LEU A 16 13.00 10.41 -19.17
C LEU A 16 12.32 10.94 -17.90
N GLY A 17 11.12 11.52 -18.07
CA GLY A 17 10.21 11.79 -16.97
C GLY A 17 10.01 10.49 -16.23
N CYS A 18 10.49 10.43 -14.99
CA CYS A 18 10.36 9.26 -14.14
C CYS A 18 8.86 8.99 -13.98
N SER A 19 8.30 8.04 -14.74
CA SER A 19 6.93 7.56 -14.58
C SER A 19 6.89 6.85 -13.23
N ARG A 20 6.55 7.60 -12.18
CA ARG A 20 6.42 7.05 -10.84
C ARG A 20 5.09 6.30 -10.78
N ASP A 21 5.12 5.03 -11.12
CA ASP A 21 3.98 4.14 -10.92
C ASP A 21 3.77 3.95 -9.41
N TYR A 22 2.55 4.17 -8.95
CA TYR A 22 2.18 3.86 -7.57
C TYR A 22 2.12 2.35 -7.38
N LYS A 23 2.74 1.85 -6.32
CA LYS A 23 2.79 0.42 -6.02
C LYS A 23 2.29 0.17 -4.62
N ILE A 24 1.52 -0.90 -4.45
CA ILE A 24 1.10 -1.41 -3.15
C ILE A 24 1.53 -2.86 -3.01
N GLY A 25 2.26 -3.15 -1.94
CA GLY A 25 2.81 -4.46 -1.62
C GLY A 25 2.46 -4.89 -0.21
N PRO A 26 2.44 -6.19 0.11
CA PRO A 26 2.66 -7.31 -0.81
C PRO A 26 1.52 -7.46 -1.83
N HIS A 27 1.69 -8.32 -2.84
CA HIS A 27 0.63 -8.58 -3.81
C HIS A 27 -0.56 -9.32 -3.16
N GLU A 28 -0.24 -10.26 -2.28
CA GLU A 28 -1.16 -11.09 -1.50
C GLU A 28 -0.72 -11.10 -0.03
N LEU A 29 -1.68 -11.30 0.87
CA LEU A 29 -1.38 -11.44 2.30
C LEU A 29 -1.02 -12.89 2.62
N PRO A 30 0.01 -13.14 3.45
CA PRO A 30 0.27 -14.46 3.99
C PRO A 30 -0.94 -14.98 4.78
N VAL A 31 -1.17 -16.29 4.72
CA VAL A 31 -2.23 -16.97 5.48
C VAL A 31 -1.94 -16.86 6.98
N ALA A 32 -2.96 -16.47 7.76
CA ALA A 32 -2.91 -16.47 9.21
C ALA A 32 -3.48 -17.78 9.79
N TYR A 33 -3.16 -18.06 11.05
CA TYR A 33 -3.58 -19.29 11.74
C TYR A 33 -4.18 -18.98 13.10
N VAL A 34 -5.30 -19.61 13.43
CA VAL A 34 -5.99 -19.41 14.71
C VAL A 34 -5.02 -19.65 15.87
N GLY A 35 -5.03 -18.73 16.84
CA GLY A 35 -4.18 -18.79 18.03
C GLY A 35 -2.70 -18.49 17.79
N LYS A 36 -2.26 -18.23 16.55
CA LYS A 36 -0.88 -17.84 16.24
C LYS A 36 -0.77 -16.34 16.01
N SER A 37 0.27 -15.73 16.56
CA SER A 37 0.57 -14.33 16.29
C SER A 37 0.76 -14.11 14.78
N TYR A 38 0.14 -13.07 14.26
CA TYR A 38 0.25 -12.61 12.89
C TYR A 38 0.70 -11.15 12.89
N SER A 39 1.64 -10.82 12.01
CA SER A 39 2.09 -9.45 11.79
C SER A 39 2.53 -9.29 10.35
N GLN A 40 1.93 -8.35 9.62
CA GLN A 40 2.24 -8.06 8.24
C GLN A 40 2.14 -6.57 7.97
N PHE A 41 3.10 -6.04 7.21
CA PHE A 41 3.03 -4.68 6.69
C PHE A 41 2.55 -4.67 5.24
N ILE A 42 1.66 -3.73 4.94
CA ILE A 42 1.33 -3.29 3.59
C ILE A 42 2.04 -1.96 3.36
N LYS A 43 2.75 -1.83 2.24
CA LYS A 43 3.54 -0.65 1.88
C LYS A 43 3.09 -0.09 0.54
N ILE A 44 2.79 1.20 0.53
CA ILE A 44 2.45 1.99 -0.65
C ILE A 44 3.66 2.86 -1.00
N THR A 45 4.08 2.85 -2.26
CA THR A 45 5.23 3.63 -2.77
C THR A 45 4.88 4.35 -4.07
N GLY A 46 5.74 5.27 -4.50
CA GLY A 46 5.54 6.11 -5.70
C GLY A 46 5.06 7.53 -5.40
N GLY A 47 4.56 7.80 -4.18
CA GLY A 47 4.19 9.13 -3.68
C GLY A 47 3.71 9.09 -2.24
N LYS A 48 3.54 10.26 -1.61
CA LYS A 48 2.90 10.39 -0.28
C LYS A 48 1.39 10.22 -0.43
N VAL A 49 0.80 9.29 0.31
CA VAL A 49 -0.65 9.09 0.37
C VAL A 49 -1.33 10.32 1.00
N SER A 50 -2.48 10.69 0.46
CA SER A 50 -3.32 11.75 1.00
C SER A 50 -4.16 11.22 2.16
N GLU A 51 -3.83 11.68 3.37
CA GLU A 51 -4.51 11.27 4.60
C GLU A 51 -6.03 11.56 4.54
N GLN A 52 -6.41 12.72 3.99
CA GLN A 52 -7.81 13.15 3.83
C GLN A 52 -8.63 12.28 2.88
N HIS A 53 -7.97 11.53 2.00
CA HIS A 53 -8.63 10.68 1.00
C HIS A 53 -8.27 9.20 1.17
N PHE A 54 -7.69 8.84 2.30
CA PHE A 54 -7.39 7.46 2.66
C PHE A 54 -8.66 6.75 3.16
N GLY A 55 -8.97 5.62 2.54
CA GLY A 55 -10.05 4.74 2.94
C GLY A 55 -9.55 3.33 3.21
N LEU A 56 -9.81 2.84 4.41
CA LEU A 56 -9.55 1.47 4.83
C LEU A 56 -10.86 0.84 5.32
N THR A 57 -11.32 -0.19 4.64
CA THR A 57 -12.54 -0.92 5.04
C THR A 57 -12.28 -2.41 5.01
N SER A 58 -12.96 -3.15 5.89
CA SER A 58 -12.89 -4.61 5.89
C SER A 58 -14.20 -5.21 6.37
N ASN A 59 -14.42 -6.49 6.05
CA ASN A 59 -15.50 -7.29 6.64
C ASN A 59 -15.01 -8.17 7.80
N ILE A 60 -13.88 -7.84 8.41
CA ILE A 60 -13.33 -8.55 9.57
C ILE A 60 -14.18 -8.17 10.80
N PRO A 61 -14.75 -9.16 11.52
CA PRO A 61 -15.48 -8.88 12.77
C PRO A 61 -14.56 -8.29 13.83
N GLU A 62 -15.06 -7.36 14.65
CA GLU A 62 -14.28 -6.72 15.73
C GLU A 62 -13.70 -7.75 16.74
N ASN A 63 -14.40 -8.85 16.96
CA ASN A 63 -13.97 -9.91 17.87
C ASN A 63 -12.95 -10.90 17.25
N GLN A 64 -12.53 -10.71 15.99
CA GLN A 64 -11.63 -11.62 15.28
C GLN A 64 -10.22 -11.68 15.87
N GLY A 65 -9.81 -10.65 16.62
CA GLY A 65 -8.48 -10.58 17.27
C GLY A 65 -7.37 -9.98 16.39
N PHE A 66 -7.73 -9.24 15.34
CA PHE A 66 -6.79 -8.43 14.56
C PHE A 66 -7.08 -6.94 14.72
N GLN A 67 -6.04 -6.15 14.45
CA GLN A 67 -6.13 -4.73 14.17
C GLN A 67 -5.50 -4.46 12.81
N ILE A 68 -6.08 -3.51 12.07
CA ILE A 68 -5.51 -2.98 10.84
C ILE A 68 -5.41 -1.48 11.01
N THR A 69 -4.17 -0.99 11.09
CA THR A 69 -3.90 0.41 11.42
C THR A 69 -2.81 0.96 10.51
N PRO A 70 -2.93 2.22 10.06
CA PRO A 70 -1.78 2.95 9.57
C PRO A 70 -0.71 3.06 10.67
N VAL A 71 0.57 2.99 10.29
CA VAL A 71 1.68 2.96 11.25
C VAL A 71 1.95 4.34 11.87
N ASP A 72 1.91 5.39 11.06
CA ASP A 72 2.19 6.76 11.48
C ASP A 72 1.47 7.76 10.56
N ASP A 73 1.06 8.88 11.16
CA ASP A 73 0.47 10.03 10.49
C ASP A 73 1.54 10.78 9.68
N ILE A 74 2.78 10.82 10.17
CA ILE A 74 3.92 11.47 9.49
C ILE A 74 4.23 10.77 8.16
N ASP A 75 4.08 9.45 8.14
CA ASP A 75 4.27 8.61 6.96
C ASP A 75 3.13 8.78 5.94
N GLY A 76 2.10 9.57 6.26
CA GLY A 76 0.96 9.82 5.38
C GLY A 76 0.18 8.56 5.06
N TYR A 77 0.16 7.56 5.94
CA TYR A 77 -0.50 6.26 5.72
C TYR A 77 0.08 5.42 4.57
N ASN A 78 1.35 5.64 4.20
CA ASN A 78 2.06 4.80 3.24
C ASN A 78 2.35 3.39 3.76
N HIS A 79 2.46 3.22 5.08
CA HIS A 79 2.62 1.93 5.75
C HIS A 79 1.38 1.61 6.60
N ILE A 80 0.84 0.41 6.40
CA ILE A 80 -0.31 -0.12 7.12
C ILE A 80 0.13 -1.42 7.75
N LYS A 81 -0.20 -1.63 9.02
CA LYS A 81 0.11 -2.85 9.76
C LYS A 81 -1.17 -3.64 10.00
N ILE A 82 -1.09 -4.94 9.76
CA ILE A 82 -2.09 -5.93 10.14
C ILE A 82 -1.44 -6.79 11.21
N GLU A 83 -1.96 -6.76 12.43
CA GLU A 83 -1.41 -7.59 13.49
C GLU A 83 -2.46 -8.09 14.48
N GLY A 84 -2.14 -9.17 15.16
CA GLY A 84 -2.97 -9.73 16.22
C GLY A 84 -2.87 -11.24 16.32
N ILE A 85 -3.80 -11.82 17.09
CA ILE A 85 -3.91 -13.26 17.28
C ILE A 85 -5.32 -13.66 16.82
N PRO A 86 -5.46 -14.30 15.65
CA PRO A 86 -6.75 -14.64 15.06
C PRO A 86 -7.51 -15.61 15.97
N LYS A 87 -8.81 -15.38 16.16
CA LYS A 87 -9.66 -16.24 17.00
C LYS A 87 -10.47 -17.26 16.21
N TYR A 88 -10.87 -16.95 14.98
CA TYR A 88 -11.75 -17.80 14.17
C TYR A 88 -11.21 -18.00 12.77
N LYS A 89 -11.41 -19.18 12.17
CA LYS A 89 -11.09 -19.39 10.76
C LYS A 89 -12.06 -18.63 9.86
N GLY A 90 -11.59 -18.18 8.69
CA GLY A 90 -12.43 -17.42 7.78
C GLY A 90 -11.68 -16.85 6.60
N LYS A 91 -12.44 -16.31 5.65
CA LYS A 91 -11.94 -15.53 4.52
C LYS A 91 -12.55 -14.14 4.59
N TYR A 92 -11.69 -13.15 4.62
CA TYR A 92 -12.05 -11.75 4.78
C TYR A 92 -11.52 -10.93 3.61
N LYS A 93 -12.07 -9.74 3.44
CA LYS A 93 -11.64 -8.75 2.46
C LYS A 93 -11.20 -7.49 3.18
N ILE A 94 -10.05 -6.97 2.76
CA ILE A 94 -9.54 -5.67 3.19
C ILE A 94 -9.41 -4.82 1.93
N ILE A 95 -10.05 -3.66 1.92
CA ILE A 95 -10.07 -2.74 0.78
C ILE A 95 -9.37 -1.45 1.20
N ILE A 96 -8.31 -1.13 0.48
CA ILE A 96 -7.55 0.12 0.62
C ILE A 96 -7.83 0.97 -0.61
N ASN A 97 -8.28 2.20 -0.38
CA ASN A 97 -8.48 3.22 -1.40
C ASN A 97 -7.67 4.46 -1.01
N THR A 98 -6.94 5.04 -1.95
CA THR A 98 -6.12 6.21 -1.64
C THR A 98 -5.86 7.09 -2.85
N TYR A 99 -5.58 8.36 -2.59
CA TYR A 99 -5.06 9.33 -3.54
C TYR A 99 -3.67 9.80 -3.07
N PHE A 100 -2.97 10.58 -3.89
CA PHE A 100 -1.60 11.02 -3.58
C PHE A 100 -1.49 12.55 -3.60
N TYR A 101 -0.71 13.11 -2.66
CA TYR A 101 -0.47 14.55 -2.59
C TYR A 101 0.16 15.09 -3.89
N GLY A 102 -0.31 16.27 -4.32
CA GLY A 102 0.27 17.04 -5.43
C GLY A 102 0.04 16.48 -6.84
N ARG A 103 -0.86 15.49 -7.00
CA ARG A 103 -1.04 14.76 -8.27
C ARG A 103 -2.50 14.63 -8.74
N GLY A 104 -3.45 15.35 -8.13
CA GLY A 104 -4.86 15.39 -8.56
C GLY A 104 -5.60 14.07 -8.33
N ASP A 105 -6.30 13.57 -9.36
CA ASP A 105 -7.25 12.44 -9.30
C ASP A 105 -6.59 11.04 -9.34
N ASN A 106 -5.27 10.96 -9.20
CA ASN A 106 -4.55 9.69 -9.22
C ASN A 106 -4.94 8.82 -8.02
N LYS A 107 -5.77 7.81 -8.30
CA LYS A 107 -6.31 6.88 -7.31
C LYS A 107 -5.60 5.53 -7.38
N LEU A 108 -5.32 4.95 -6.21
CA LEU A 108 -4.95 3.54 -6.06
C LEU A 108 -6.02 2.83 -5.23
N THR A 109 -6.55 1.73 -5.77
CA THR A 109 -7.45 0.81 -5.06
C THR A 109 -6.86 -0.58 -5.05
N LYS A 110 -6.83 -1.22 -3.89
CA LYS A 110 -6.40 -2.61 -3.72
C LYS A 110 -7.37 -3.34 -2.80
N THR A 111 -7.82 -4.49 -3.27
CA THR A 111 -8.54 -5.46 -2.45
C THR A 111 -7.61 -6.62 -2.13
N TYR A 112 -7.48 -6.94 -0.85
CA TYR A 112 -6.78 -8.10 -0.35
C TYR A 112 -7.78 -9.15 0.08
N GLU A 113 -7.55 -10.40 -0.31
CA GLU A 113 -8.12 -11.55 0.37
C GLU A 113 -7.24 -11.88 1.58
N PHE A 114 -7.87 -11.97 2.75
CA PHE A 114 -7.21 -12.31 3.98
C PHE A 114 -7.76 -13.62 4.53
N VAL A 115 -6.92 -14.65 4.59
CA VAL A 115 -7.34 -16.02 4.93
C VAL A 115 -6.79 -16.42 6.28
N VAL A 116 -7.68 -16.90 7.14
CA VAL A 116 -7.35 -17.49 8.44
C VAL A 116 -7.71 -18.97 8.42
N LYS A 117 -6.75 -19.83 8.72
CA LYS A 117 -6.90 -21.29 8.84
C LYS A 117 -6.75 -21.74 10.30
N GLU A 118 -7.04 -23.01 10.57
CA GLU A 118 -6.76 -23.67 11.86
C GLU A 118 -5.26 -23.88 12.07
#